data_AF-A0A1I3YK85-F1
#
_entry.id   AF-A0A1I3YK85-F1
#
_cell.length_a   1.000
_cell.length_b   1.000
_cell.length_c   1.000
_cell.angle_alpha   90.00
_cell.angle_beta   90.00
_cell.angle_gamma   90.00
#
_symmetry.space_group_name_H-M   'P 1'
#
loop_
_entity.id
_entity.type
_entity.pdbx_description
1 polymer ?
#
loop_
_entity_poly.entity_id
_entity_poly.type
_entity_poly.pdbx_seq_one_letter_code
_entity_poly.pdbx_strand_id
1 'polypeptide(L)'
;MWGASEPTGCDEGPGTEQSSTNGRGDVVEEYMKACTGFGTIIDYSIVLQLKGDEKMMTLATHEWLRYDYPQFTWINDDELNIALGNVAWVSHKVEKVGSIRITYSYTKTGWW
;
A
#
# COMPACT_ATOMS: atom_id res chain seq x y z
N MET A 1 -26.01 6.48 -20.59
CA MET A 1 -25.95 5.06 -20.18
C MET A 1 -25.73 5.04 -18.68
N TRP A 2 -26.74 4.63 -17.91
CA TRP A 2 -26.66 4.50 -16.45
C TRP A 2 -26.74 3.01 -16.15
N GLY A 3 -25.72 2.45 -15.48
CA GLY A 3 -25.63 1.03 -15.13
C GLY A 3 -25.55 0.86 -13.62
N ALA A 4 -26.66 0.33 -13.07
CA ALA A 4 -26.87 -0.43 -11.83
C ALA A 4 -26.03 -0.17 -10.55
N SER A 5 -26.78 0.14 -9.49
CA SER A 5 -26.53 0.25 -8.03
C SER A 5 -25.98 -1.04 -7.35
N GLU A 6 -25.25 -1.06 -6.22
CA GLU A 6 -25.56 -0.73 -4.79
C GLU A 6 -24.28 -0.91 -3.88
N PRO A 7 -24.26 -0.70 -2.54
CA PRO A 7 -24.66 0.44 -1.69
C PRO A 7 -23.41 1.09 -1.02
N THR A 8 -23.43 2.38 -0.62
CA THR A 8 -22.33 3.03 0.16
C THR A 8 -20.92 2.80 -0.43
N GLY A 9 -20.64 3.44 -1.57
CA GLY A 9 -19.48 3.13 -2.41
C GLY A 9 -18.14 3.35 -1.70
N CYS A 10 -17.29 2.33 -1.78
CA CYS A 10 -15.87 2.52 -1.52
C CYS A 10 -15.19 2.99 -2.80
N ASP A 11 -14.49 4.11 -2.73
CA ASP A 11 -13.58 4.56 -3.77
C ASP A 11 -12.22 3.87 -3.55
N GLU A 12 -11.70 3.24 -4.59
CA GLU A 12 -10.44 2.47 -4.55
C GLU A 12 -9.49 2.98 -5.63
N GLY A 13 -8.21 3.13 -5.29
CA GLY A 13 -7.18 3.55 -6.25
C GLY A 13 -5.83 3.79 -5.60
N PRO A 14 -4.81 4.23 -6.37
CA PRO A 14 -3.51 4.61 -5.82
C PRO A 14 -3.70 5.68 -4.73
N GLY A 15 -3.14 5.44 -3.54
CA GLY A 15 -3.20 6.38 -2.43
C GLY A 15 -2.41 7.66 -2.70
N THR A 16 -1.39 7.56 -3.54
CA THR A 16 -0.58 8.66 -4.05
C THR A 16 -0.07 8.36 -5.46
N GLU A 17 0.55 9.35 -6.11
CA GLU A 17 1.35 9.13 -7.32
C GLU A 17 2.72 8.51 -7.01
N GLN A 18 3.01 8.15 -5.75
CA GLN A 18 4.29 7.56 -5.36
C GLN A 18 4.25 6.06 -5.63
N SER A 19 4.94 5.65 -6.68
CA SER A 19 5.29 4.26 -6.97
C SER A 19 6.79 4.14 -7.23
N SER A 20 7.31 2.92 -7.16
CA SER A 20 8.72 2.65 -7.43
C SER A 20 8.87 1.34 -8.19
N THR A 21 9.74 1.34 -9.20
CA THR A 21 9.94 0.21 -10.11
C THR A 21 11.39 -0.24 -10.09
N ASN A 22 11.64 -1.54 -9.97
CA ASN A 22 13.00 -2.09 -10.07
C ASN A 22 13.46 -2.27 -11.52
N GLY A 23 14.68 -2.76 -11.73
CA GLY A 23 15.25 -2.98 -13.07
C GLY A 23 14.53 -4.05 -13.88
N ARG A 24 13.84 -4.99 -13.23
CA ARG A 24 13.00 -6.00 -13.90
C ARG A 24 11.66 -5.44 -14.36
N GLY A 25 11.15 -4.39 -13.72
CA GLY A 25 9.81 -3.85 -13.97
C GLY A 25 8.76 -4.28 -12.96
N ASP A 26 9.17 -4.78 -11.79
CA ASP A 26 8.27 -5.01 -10.65
C ASP A 26 7.93 -3.65 -10.02
N VAL A 27 6.65 -3.39 -9.74
CA VAL A 27 6.14 -2.09 -9.28
C VAL A 27 5.58 -2.22 -7.87
N VAL A 28 6.04 -1.36 -6.96
CA VAL A 28 5.43 -1.18 -5.64
C VAL A 28 4.74 0.19 -5.57
N GLU A 29 3.55 0.23 -4.99
CA GLU A 29 2.78 1.46 -4.78
C GLU A 29 1.89 1.37 -3.54
N GLU A 30 1.41 2.52 -3.07
CA GLU A 30 0.37 2.60 -2.05
C GLU A 30 -1.00 2.62 -2.70
N TYR A 31 -1.93 1.82 -2.19
CA TYR A 31 -3.32 1.72 -2.61
C TYR A 31 -4.24 2.12 -1.45
N MET A 32 -5.20 2.99 -1.73
CA MET A 32 -6.16 3.53 -0.79
C MET A 32 -7.56 3.01 -1.12
N LYS A 33 -8.30 2.62 -0.09
CA LYS A 33 -9.72 2.31 -0.15
C LYS A 33 -10.47 3.19 0.82
N ALA A 34 -11.27 4.11 0.30
CA ALA A 34 -12.09 5.03 1.08
C ALA A 34 -13.56 4.63 0.99
N CYS A 35 -14.12 4.09 2.07
CA CYS A 35 -15.53 3.71 2.14
C CYS A 35 -16.37 4.80 2.81
N THR A 36 -17.41 5.29 2.13
CA THR A 36 -18.33 6.29 2.67
C THR A 36 -19.63 5.65 3.16
N GLY A 37 -19.84 5.69 4.48
CA GLY A 37 -21.04 5.17 5.17
C GLY A 37 -21.46 6.07 6.33
N PHE A 38 -21.52 5.55 7.56
CA PHE A 38 -21.68 6.33 8.81
C PHE A 38 -20.31 6.87 9.29
N GLY A 39 -19.64 7.64 8.42
CA GLY A 39 -18.25 8.08 8.57
C GLY A 39 -17.42 7.69 7.35
N THR A 40 -16.23 8.29 7.24
CA THR A 40 -15.23 7.93 6.21
C THR A 40 -14.23 6.97 6.85
N ILE A 41 -14.19 5.73 6.38
CA ILE A 41 -13.13 4.78 6.73
C ILE A 41 -12.17 4.76 5.56
N ILE A 42 -10.88 5.00 5.82
CA ILE A 42 -9.84 4.97 4.80
C ILE A 42 -8.82 3.91 5.20
N ASP A 43 -8.75 2.85 4.40
CA ASP A 43 -7.75 1.80 4.52
C ASP A 43 -6.60 2.07 3.54
N TYR A 44 -5.36 2.04 4.04
CA TYR A 44 -4.18 2.12 3.20
C TYR A 44 -3.49 0.76 3.15
N SER A 45 -2.98 0.42 1.97
CA SER A 45 -2.26 -0.81 1.74
C SER A 45 -1.08 -0.59 0.81
N ILE A 46 0.03 -1.26 1.07
CA ILE A 46 1.14 -1.32 0.13
C ILE A 46 0.94 -2.53 -0.75
N VAL A 47 1.01 -2.36 -2.05
CA VAL A 47 0.84 -3.43 -3.03
C VAL A 47 2.09 -3.58 -3.87
N LEU A 48 2.35 -4.81 -4.31
CA LEU A 48 3.41 -5.17 -5.24
C LEU A 48 2.81 -5.87 -6.45
N GLN A 49 3.11 -5.36 -7.63
CA GLN A 49 2.82 -5.98 -8.91
C GLN A 49 4.11 -6.51 -9.52
N LEU A 50 4.21 -7.82 -9.69
CA LEU A 50 5.34 -8.43 -10.37
C LEU A 50 5.25 -8.20 -11.88
N LYS A 51 6.38 -8.05 -12.55
CA LYS A 51 6.43 -7.84 -13.99
C LYS A 51 5.81 -9.03 -14.72
N GLY A 52 4.75 -8.76 -15.49
CA GLY A 52 4.03 -9.79 -16.25
C GLY A 52 2.90 -10.48 -15.48
N ASP A 53 2.72 -10.16 -14.19
CA ASP A 53 1.55 -10.59 -13.42
C ASP A 53 0.43 -9.55 -13.50
N GLU A 54 -0.78 -10.03 -13.79
CA GLU A 54 -2.00 -9.19 -13.81
C GLU A 54 -2.53 -8.88 -12.40
N LYS A 55 -2.04 -9.60 -11.39
CA LYS A 55 -2.53 -9.48 -10.01
C LYS A 55 -1.56 -8.72 -9.14
N MET A 56 -2.08 -7.74 -8.41
CA MET A 56 -1.37 -7.08 -7.32
C MET A 56 -1.42 -7.94 -6.05
N MET A 57 -0.33 -7.96 -5.29
CA MET A 57 -0.25 -8.59 -3.99
C MET A 57 -0.15 -7.53 -2.90
N THR A 58 -1.03 -7.60 -1.90
CA THR A 58 -0.93 -6.77 -0.70
C THR A 58 0.26 -7.21 0.14
N LEU A 59 1.20 -6.28 0.35
CA LEU A 59 2.40 -6.46 1.15
C LEU A 59 2.19 -6.09 2.62
N ALA A 60 1.45 -5.02 2.89
CA ALA A 60 1.10 -4.57 4.23
C ALA A 60 -0.15 -3.71 4.17
N THR A 61 -0.91 -3.66 5.27
CA THR A 61 -1.96 -2.65 5.47
C THR A 61 -1.60 -1.75 6.64
N HIS A 62 -1.96 -0.48 6.55
CA HIS A 62 -1.72 0.51 7.59
C HIS A 62 -2.86 1.53 7.64
N GLU A 63 -3.00 2.21 8.78
CA GLU A 63 -3.90 3.35 8.92
C GLU A 63 -3.10 4.66 8.84
N TRP A 64 -3.73 5.67 8.25
CA TRP A 64 -3.12 6.95 7.90
C TRP A 64 -2.47 7.65 9.08
N LEU A 65 -1.38 8.37 8.80
CA LEU A 65 -0.94 9.49 9.61
C LEU A 65 -0.81 10.79 8.88
N ARG A 66 -1.04 11.83 9.68
CA ARG A 66 -0.73 13.23 9.43
C ARG A 66 0.60 13.39 8.66
N TYR A 67 0.48 13.73 7.38
CA TYR A 67 1.51 14.38 6.56
C TYR A 67 2.76 13.57 6.18
N ASP A 68 2.80 12.25 6.41
CA ASP A 68 3.86 11.36 5.89
C ASP A 68 3.31 10.43 4.81
N TYR A 69 4.09 10.20 3.76
CA TYR A 69 3.79 9.24 2.69
C TYR A 69 4.81 8.10 2.69
N PRO A 70 4.40 6.86 2.37
CA PRO A 70 5.32 5.75 2.28
C PRO A 70 6.41 6.00 1.23
N GLN A 71 7.65 5.69 1.56
CA GLN A 71 8.77 5.73 0.62
C GLN A 71 9.19 4.31 0.23
N PHE A 72 9.41 4.11 -1.06
CA PHE A 72 9.77 2.81 -1.64
C PHE A 72 11.16 2.86 -2.24
N THR A 73 12.08 2.05 -1.73
CA THR A 73 13.46 1.98 -2.21
C THR A 73 13.83 0.55 -2.58
N TRP A 74 14.06 0.31 -3.86
CA TRP A 74 14.68 -0.90 -4.36
C TRP A 74 16.19 -0.81 -4.13
N ILE A 75 16.75 -1.72 -3.33
CA ILE A 75 18.20 -1.84 -3.14
C ILE A 75 18.82 -2.57 -4.33
N ASN A 76 18.09 -3.56 -4.84
CA ASN A 76 18.32 -4.29 -6.07
C ASN A 76 16.98 -4.92 -6.51
N ASP A 77 16.99 -5.74 -7.55
CA ASP A 77 15.75 -6.33 -8.06
C ASP A 77 15.09 -7.30 -7.05
N ASP A 78 15.83 -7.86 -6.09
CA ASP A 78 15.33 -8.83 -5.12
C ASP A 78 15.23 -8.27 -3.69
N GLU A 79 15.47 -6.98 -3.48
CA GLU A 79 15.42 -6.37 -2.14
C GLU A 79 14.70 -5.02 -2.17
N LEU A 80 13.55 -4.99 -1.51
CA LEU A 80 12.68 -3.81 -1.38
C LEU A 80 12.65 -3.34 0.08
N ASN A 81 12.92 -2.05 0.28
CA ASN A 81 12.70 -1.36 1.54
C ASN A 81 11.46 -0.45 1.43
N ILE A 82 10.53 -0.59 2.38
CA ILE A 82 9.30 0.18 2.50
C ILE A 82 9.37 0.97 3.81
N ALA A 83 9.55 2.27 3.71
CA ALA A 83 9.48 3.17 4.86
C ALA A 83 8.07 3.77 4.96
N LEU A 84 7.25 3.24 5.87
CA LEU A 84 5.86 3.70 6.06
C LEU A 84 5.76 5.02 6.85
N GLY A 85 6.88 5.55 7.35
CA GLY A 85 6.89 6.74 8.18
C GLY A 85 6.26 6.50 9.56
N ASN A 86 5.49 7.46 10.03
CA ASN A 86 4.73 7.34 11.26
C ASN A 86 3.42 6.60 10.97
N VAL A 87 3.10 5.52 11.70
CA VAL A 87 1.89 4.68 11.50
C VAL A 87 1.17 4.42 12.83
N ALA A 88 -0.17 4.42 12.85
CA ALA A 88 -0.94 4.15 14.07
C ALA A 88 -0.95 2.65 14.34
N TRP A 89 -1.18 1.89 13.28
CA TRP A 89 -0.97 0.45 13.23
C TRP A 89 -0.53 0.01 11.84
N VAL A 90 0.08 -1.17 11.81
CA VAL A 90 0.44 -1.91 10.59
C VAL A 90 0.04 -3.35 10.80
N SER A 91 -0.57 -3.96 9.80
CA SER A 91 -0.93 -5.38 9.80
C SER A 91 -0.60 -6.05 8.47
N HIS A 92 -0.77 -7.38 8.40
CA HIS A 92 -0.53 -8.17 7.20
C HIS A 92 0.85 -7.97 6.54
N LYS A 93 1.92 -7.91 7.33
CA LYS A 93 3.29 -7.70 6.82
C LYS A 93 3.85 -8.95 6.15
N VAL A 94 3.95 -8.91 4.83
CA VAL A 94 4.62 -9.93 4.01
C VAL A 94 6.11 -9.59 3.93
N GLU A 95 6.97 -10.49 4.39
CA GLU A 95 8.43 -10.28 4.40
C GLU A 95 9.12 -10.76 3.13
N LYS A 96 8.41 -11.51 2.28
CA LYS A 96 8.95 -12.09 1.05
C LYS A 96 7.87 -12.41 0.03
N VAL A 97 8.13 -12.09 -1.23
CA VAL A 97 7.31 -12.45 -2.40
C VAL A 97 8.21 -13.05 -3.48
N GLY A 98 8.07 -14.34 -3.77
CA GLY A 98 8.99 -15.01 -4.69
C GLY A 98 10.45 -14.94 -4.20
N SER A 99 11.35 -14.36 -5.01
CA SER A 99 12.73 -14.06 -4.61
C SER A 99 12.89 -12.74 -3.86
N ILE A 100 11.92 -11.84 -3.95
CA ILE A 100 12.00 -10.48 -3.42
C ILE A 100 11.84 -10.49 -1.90
N ARG A 101 12.85 -10.02 -1.19
CA ARG A 101 12.82 -9.77 0.25
C ARG A 101 12.30 -8.36 0.52
N ILE A 102 11.40 -8.25 1.49
CA ILE A 102 10.74 -6.99 1.84
C ILE A 102 11.08 -6.62 3.28
N THR A 103 11.59 -5.40 3.46
CA THR A 103 11.90 -4.84 4.78
C THR A 103 11.03 -3.62 5.02
N TYR A 104 10.51 -3.49 6.25
CA TYR A 104 9.66 -2.36 6.64
C TYR A 104 10.33 -1.55 7.75
N SER A 105 10.30 -0.22 7.62
CA SER A 105 10.63 0.70 8.69
C SER A 105 9.46 1.64 8.98
N TYR A 106 9.11 1.78 10.26
CA TYR A 106 8.05 2.68 10.69
C TYR A 106 8.17 3.02 12.18
N THR A 107 7.59 4.17 12.55
CA THR A 107 7.44 4.58 13.95
C THR A 107 5.97 4.44 14.32
N LYS A 108 5.67 3.66 15.38
CA LYS A 108 4.31 3.59 15.90
C LYS A 108 4.00 4.84 16.73
N THR A 109 3.04 5.64 16.30
CA THR A 109 2.52 6.73 17.13
C THR A 109 1.42 6.19 18.03
N GLY A 110 1.62 6.23 19.34
CA GLY A 110 0.61 5.81 20.31
C GLY A 110 -0.66 6.67 20.20
N TRP A 111 -1.81 6.06 20.46
CA TRP A 111 -3.07 6.78 20.67
C TRP A 111 -2.94 7.60 21.96
N TRP A 112 -3.16 8.92 21.88
CA TRP A 112 -3.42 9.78 23.05
C TRP A 112 -4.89 10.12 23.11
#